data_AF-A0A944KH08-F1
#
_entry.id   AF-A0A944KH08-F1
#
_cell.length_a   1.000
_cell.length_b   1.000
_cell.length_c   1.000
_cell.angle_alpha   90.00
_cell.angle_beta   90.00
_cell.angle_gamma   90.00
#
_symmetry.space_group_name_H-M   'P 1'
#
loop_
_entity.id
_entity.type
_entity.pdbx_description
1 polymer ?
#
loop_
_entity_poly.entity_id
_entity_poly.type
_entity_poly.pdbx_seq_one_letter_code
_entity_poly.pdbx_strand_id
1 'polypeptide(L)'
;MSVRRRGAAAVSLAVAAALALAACAGGDAGTKSQEKTGSGDKKAAPQRVVVLDAAALDKSADAKTRLAVYEKKAKQLGTDVGESGKKPTVSMVRYLPGKIRLYAKASFIGTILEDAGLPRPANQRINDLAAEISPEKIDEADGDWIFTGVYGDPKAISRDKAEDNALWKKLGAVKKGQPKDALTG
;
A
#
# COMPACT_ATOMS: atom_id res chain seq x y z
N MET A 1 2.45 23.28 -31.30
CA MET A 1 3.03 22.06 -30.69
C MET A 1 2.43 21.87 -29.31
N SER A 2 1.46 20.96 -29.16
CA SER A 2 0.81 20.69 -27.87
C SER A 2 1.04 19.22 -27.52
N VAL A 3 1.96 18.98 -26.59
CA VAL A 3 2.34 17.64 -26.15
C VAL A 3 2.41 17.65 -24.63
N ARG A 4 1.71 16.68 -24.01
CA ARG A 4 1.82 16.18 -22.62
C ARG A 4 1.13 16.96 -21.49
N ARG A 5 -0.16 16.66 -21.29
CA ARG A 5 -0.80 16.62 -19.94
C ARG A 5 -1.40 15.25 -19.56
N ARG A 6 -1.18 14.20 -20.38
CA ARG A 6 -1.82 12.89 -20.20
C ARG A 6 -1.12 11.95 -19.19
N GLY A 7 0.07 12.28 -18.70
CA GLY A 7 0.87 11.37 -17.84
C GLY A 7 0.43 11.30 -16.37
N ALA A 8 0.08 12.44 -15.75
CA ALA A 8 -0.18 12.46 -14.30
C ALA A 8 -1.55 11.86 -13.90
N ALA A 9 -2.56 12.00 -14.75
CA ALA A 9 -3.90 11.48 -14.49
C ALA A 9 -3.99 9.95 -14.64
N ALA A 10 -3.20 9.36 -15.54
CA ALA A 10 -3.16 7.92 -15.77
C ALA A 10 -2.55 7.17 -14.56
N VAL A 11 -1.52 7.74 -13.93
CA VAL A 11 -0.87 7.17 -12.73
C VAL A 11 -1.82 7.16 -11.53
N SER A 12 -2.57 8.24 -11.30
CA SER A 12 -3.54 8.31 -10.19
C SER A 12 -4.69 7.32 -10.36
N LEU A 13 -5.19 7.14 -11.58
CA LEU A 13 -6.33 6.26 -11.85
C LEU A 13 -5.93 4.78 -11.78
N ALA A 14 -4.73 4.42 -12.27
CA ALA A 14 -4.25 3.05 -12.27
C ALA A 14 -3.91 2.53 -10.85
N VAL A 15 -3.34 3.38 -9.99
CA VAL A 15 -3.03 3.00 -8.60
C VAL A 15 -4.31 2.90 -7.76
N ALA A 16 -5.24 3.86 -7.88
CA ALA A 16 -6.50 3.83 -7.13
C ALA A 16 -7.38 2.61 -7.52
N ALA A 17 -7.49 2.30 -8.82
CA ALA A 17 -8.25 1.15 -9.28
C ALA A 17 -7.66 -0.20 -8.83
N ALA A 18 -6.34 -0.30 -8.69
CA ALA A 18 -5.68 -1.50 -8.16
C ALA A 18 -5.92 -1.69 -6.65
N LEU A 19 -6.04 -0.59 -5.89
CA LEU A 19 -6.36 -0.61 -4.46
C LEU A 19 -7.83 -0.97 -4.19
N ALA A 20 -8.77 -0.49 -5.01
CA ALA A 20 -10.20 -0.77 -4.86
C ALA A 20 -10.58 -2.24 -5.14
N LEU A 21 -9.90 -2.91 -6.08
CA LEU A 21 -10.22 -4.30 -6.45
C LEU A 21 -9.85 -5.34 -5.37
N ALA A 22 -9.02 -4.99 -4.39
CA ALA A 22 -8.64 -5.88 -3.29
C ALA A 22 -9.65 -5.89 -2.13
N ALA A 23 -10.61 -4.96 -2.11
CA ALA A 23 -11.51 -4.76 -0.97
C ALA A 23 -12.79 -5.63 -1.00
N CYS A 24 -13.08 -6.35 -2.09
CA CYS A 24 -14.34 -7.09 -2.24
C CYS A 24 -14.25 -8.61 -2.00
N ALA A 25 -13.13 -9.12 -1.46
CA ALA A 25 -13.01 -10.54 -1.07
C ALA A 25 -12.99 -10.68 0.45
N GLY A 26 -14.12 -10.38 1.10
CA GLY A 26 -14.28 -10.52 2.54
C GLY A 26 -15.73 -10.84 2.90
N GLY A 27 -16.07 -12.13 2.88
CA GLY A 27 -17.34 -12.65 3.37
C GLY A 27 -17.11 -13.79 4.35
N ASP A 28 -17.35 -13.46 5.63
CA ASP A 28 -17.76 -14.29 6.79
C ASP A 28 -17.10 -15.65 7.10
N ALA A 29 -16.48 -15.75 8.28
CA ALA A 29 -16.87 -16.68 9.35
C ALA A 29 -15.75 -16.73 10.42
N GLY A 30 -16.12 -16.46 11.67
CA GLY A 30 -15.23 -16.60 12.82
C GLY A 30 -14.92 -18.06 13.17
N THR A 31 -13.74 -18.30 13.74
CA THR A 31 -13.48 -19.26 14.82
C THR A 31 -12.06 -19.03 15.35
N LYS A 32 -11.93 -18.94 16.68
CA LYS A 32 -10.66 -18.90 17.40
C LYS A 32 -10.01 -20.29 17.35
N SER A 33 -8.73 -20.35 16.99
CA SER A 33 -7.85 -21.46 17.38
C SER A 33 -6.44 -20.93 17.63
N GLN A 34 -5.99 -21.03 18.88
CA GLN A 34 -4.57 -21.00 19.23
C GLN A 34 -3.94 -22.31 18.75
N GLU A 35 -2.79 -22.26 18.07
CA GLU A 35 -1.94 -23.43 17.94
C GLU A 35 -0.46 -23.09 18.09
N LYS A 36 0.19 -23.98 18.86
CA LYS A 36 1.59 -24.01 19.31
C LYS A 36 2.58 -23.90 18.15
N THR A 37 3.58 -23.03 18.32
CA THR A 37 4.79 -23.06 17.51
C THR A 37 5.68 -24.23 17.95
N GLY A 38 5.66 -25.31 17.18
CA GLY A 38 6.67 -26.36 17.18
C GLY A 38 7.83 -25.99 16.25
N SER A 39 9.04 -26.03 16.79
CA SER A 39 10.32 -25.83 16.10
C SER A 39 10.54 -26.90 15.02
N GLY A 40 11.01 -26.50 13.84
CA GLY A 40 11.43 -27.41 12.78
C GLY A 40 11.99 -26.69 11.56
N ASP A 41 13.30 -26.83 11.35
CA ASP A 41 14.12 -26.23 10.30
C ASP A 41 13.66 -26.51 8.85
N LYS A 42 13.62 -25.45 8.04
CA LYS A 42 14.25 -25.30 6.70
C LYS A 42 13.79 -23.97 6.09
N LYS A 43 14.74 -23.07 5.87
CA LYS A 43 14.52 -21.71 5.35
C LYS A 43 14.16 -21.74 3.85
N ALA A 44 12.96 -22.21 3.53
CA ALA A 44 12.30 -21.88 2.27
C ALA A 44 11.86 -20.41 2.34
N ALA A 45 11.99 -19.67 1.24
CA ALA A 45 11.36 -18.35 1.11
C ALA A 45 9.86 -18.48 1.51
N PRO A 46 9.28 -17.52 2.24
CA PRO A 46 7.89 -17.64 2.67
C PRO A 46 7.01 -17.82 1.44
N GLN A 47 6.43 -19.01 1.29
CA GLN A 47 5.41 -19.24 0.28
C GLN A 47 4.23 -18.33 0.66
N ARG A 48 3.80 -17.47 -0.27
CA ARG A 48 2.75 -16.48 -0.01
C ARG A 48 1.54 -17.16 0.62
N VAL A 49 0.98 -16.57 1.68
CA VAL A 49 -0.10 -17.12 2.52
C VAL A 49 -1.23 -17.75 1.69
N VAL A 50 -1.57 -17.15 0.54
CA VAL A 50 -2.59 -17.64 -0.41
C VAL A 50 -2.33 -19.07 -0.91
N VAL A 51 -1.07 -19.47 -1.09
CA VAL A 51 -0.71 -20.81 -1.57
C VAL A 51 -0.82 -21.86 -0.46
N LEU A 52 -0.55 -21.46 0.78
CA LEU A 52 -0.62 -22.33 1.96
C LEU A 52 -2.07 -22.67 2.32
N ASP A 53 -2.95 -21.67 2.32
CA ASP A 53 -4.38 -21.87 2.61
C ASP A 53 -5.06 -22.73 1.52
N ALA A 54 -4.66 -22.55 0.26
CA ALA A 54 -5.24 -23.29 -0.87
C ALA A 54 -4.84 -24.77 -0.93
N ALA A 55 -3.67 -25.13 -0.38
CA ALA A 55 -3.25 -26.53 -0.25
C ALA A 55 -4.11 -27.28 0.78
N ALA A 56 -4.59 -26.59 1.82
CA ALA A 56 -5.54 -27.14 2.78
C ALA A 56 -6.98 -27.24 2.24
N LEU A 57 -7.30 -26.47 1.18
CA LEU A 57 -8.66 -26.33 0.61
C LEU A 57 -8.84 -27.00 -0.76
N ASP A 58 -7.90 -27.85 -1.20
CA ASP A 58 -7.90 -28.52 -2.53
C ASP A 58 -8.02 -27.56 -3.74
N LYS A 59 -7.68 -26.26 -3.53
CA LYS A 59 -7.78 -25.17 -4.51
C LYS A 59 -6.42 -24.68 -4.99
N SER A 60 -5.37 -25.48 -4.85
CA SER A 60 -3.98 -25.07 -5.11
C SER A 60 -3.74 -24.59 -6.55
N ALA A 61 -4.40 -25.21 -7.54
CA ALA A 61 -4.28 -24.80 -8.96
C ALA A 61 -4.92 -23.43 -9.23
N ASP A 62 -6.11 -23.19 -8.67
CA ASP A 62 -6.81 -21.90 -8.79
C ASP A 62 -6.04 -20.77 -8.09
N ALA A 63 -5.49 -21.05 -6.91
CA ALA A 63 -4.67 -20.10 -6.17
C ALA A 63 -3.40 -19.70 -6.92
N LYS A 64 -2.70 -20.66 -7.53
CA LYS A 64 -1.53 -20.40 -8.38
C LYS A 64 -1.90 -19.54 -9.59
N THR A 65 -3.03 -19.84 -10.24
CA THR A 65 -3.51 -19.07 -11.39
C THR A 65 -3.82 -17.62 -11.00
N ARG A 66 -4.57 -17.43 -9.90
CA ARG A 66 -4.90 -16.10 -9.38
C ARG A 66 -3.67 -15.31 -8.95
N LEU A 67 -2.70 -15.99 -8.32
CA LEU A 67 -1.42 -15.38 -7.95
C LEU A 67 -0.64 -14.92 -9.18
N ALA A 68 -0.54 -15.75 -10.22
CA ALA A 68 0.14 -15.37 -11.47
C ALA A 68 -0.54 -14.16 -12.16
N VAL A 69 -1.88 -14.12 -12.16
CA VAL A 69 -2.64 -12.96 -12.68
C VAL A 69 -2.33 -11.70 -11.87
N TYR A 70 -2.32 -11.80 -10.54
CA TYR A 70 -1.97 -10.69 -9.67
C TYR A 70 -0.53 -10.21 -9.93
N GLU A 71 0.45 -11.12 -9.99
CA GLU A 71 1.86 -10.76 -10.21
C GLU A 71 2.06 -10.09 -11.56
N LYS A 72 1.37 -10.56 -12.60
CA LYS A 72 1.36 -9.91 -13.92
C LYS A 72 0.80 -8.49 -13.83
N LYS A 73 -0.31 -8.28 -13.13
CA LYS A 73 -0.91 -6.94 -12.96
C LYS A 73 0.01 -5.99 -12.18
N ALA A 74 0.63 -6.46 -11.09
CA ALA A 74 1.56 -5.66 -10.31
C ALA A 74 2.78 -5.24 -11.14
N LYS A 75 3.36 -6.16 -11.90
CA LYS A 75 4.46 -5.85 -12.82
C LYS A 75 4.05 -4.84 -13.90
N GLN A 76 2.86 -5.02 -14.50
CA GLN A 76 2.33 -4.10 -15.50
C GLN A 76 2.18 -2.69 -14.93
N LEU A 77 1.60 -2.55 -13.73
CA LEU A 77 1.52 -1.27 -13.02
C LEU A 77 2.90 -0.61 -12.88
N GLY A 78 3.91 -1.40 -12.49
CA GLY A 78 5.28 -0.95 -12.39
C GLY A 78 5.87 -0.43 -13.70
N THR A 79 5.54 -1.08 -14.81
CA THR A 79 5.91 -0.66 -16.18
C THR A 79 5.19 0.63 -16.54
N ASP A 80 3.86 0.68 -16.46
CA ASP A 80 3.05 1.84 -16.86
C ASP A 80 3.46 3.12 -16.13
N VAL A 81 3.75 3.01 -14.83
CA VAL A 81 4.22 4.14 -14.02
C VAL A 81 5.66 4.52 -14.38
N GLY A 82 6.52 3.55 -14.71
CA GLY A 82 7.91 3.76 -15.11
C GLY A 82 8.11 4.27 -16.54
N GLU A 83 7.15 4.05 -17.45
CA GLU A 83 7.19 4.55 -18.83
C GLU A 83 7.26 6.09 -18.88
N SER A 84 6.78 6.75 -17.82
CA SER A 84 6.81 8.21 -17.69
C SER A 84 8.16 8.75 -17.18
N GLY A 85 9.15 7.89 -16.91
CA GLY A 85 10.50 8.25 -16.46
C GLY A 85 10.89 7.60 -15.13
N LYS A 86 11.52 8.36 -14.24
CA LYS A 86 11.91 7.81 -12.91
C LYS A 86 10.65 7.40 -12.14
N LYS A 87 10.62 6.15 -11.67
CA LYS A 87 9.53 5.65 -10.82
C LYS A 87 9.38 6.56 -9.60
N PRO A 88 8.16 7.06 -9.31
CA PRO A 88 7.92 7.96 -8.20
C PRO A 88 7.98 7.21 -6.88
N THR A 89 8.42 7.90 -5.84
CA THR A 89 8.40 7.41 -4.47
C THR A 89 6.97 7.48 -3.93
N VAL A 90 6.44 6.36 -3.44
CA VAL A 90 5.07 6.26 -2.94
C VAL A 90 5.08 6.06 -1.43
N SER A 91 4.34 6.90 -0.71
CA SER A 91 4.06 6.73 0.72
C SER A 91 2.60 6.38 0.95
N MET A 92 2.33 5.40 1.82
CA MET A 92 0.98 5.09 2.29
C MET A 92 0.84 5.49 3.75
N VAL A 93 -0.06 6.44 4.00
CA VAL A 93 -0.25 7.11 5.27
C VAL A 93 -1.61 6.75 5.85
N ARG A 94 -1.63 6.41 7.13
CA ARG A 94 -2.86 6.28 7.91
C ARG A 94 -2.78 7.17 9.14
N TYR A 95 -3.79 8.00 9.32
CA TYR A 95 -3.94 8.86 10.49
C TYR A 95 -4.56 8.07 11.64
N LEU A 96 -4.01 8.21 12.84
CA LEU A 96 -4.57 7.69 14.09
C LEU A 96 -4.60 8.82 15.14
N PRO A 97 -5.38 8.68 16.22
CA PRO A 97 -5.27 9.61 17.35
C PRO A 97 -3.84 9.66 17.89
N GLY A 98 -3.22 10.84 17.87
CA GLY A 98 -1.89 11.11 18.42
C GLY A 98 -0.69 10.56 17.63
N LYS A 99 -0.91 9.83 16.53
CA LYS A 99 0.19 9.27 15.71
C LYS A 99 -0.21 9.03 14.27
N ILE A 100 0.79 8.92 13.41
CA ILE A 100 0.62 8.68 11.98
C ILE A 100 1.42 7.42 11.63
N ARG A 101 0.75 6.49 10.95
CA ARG A 101 1.33 5.21 10.54
C ARG A 101 1.74 5.27 9.08
N LEU A 102 2.99 4.93 8.81
CA LEU A 102 3.58 4.86 7.47
C LEU A 102 3.76 3.39 7.10
N TYR A 103 2.90 2.85 6.25
CA TYR A 103 2.91 1.43 5.94
C TYR A 103 4.20 0.99 5.23
N ALA A 104 4.83 -0.05 5.77
CA ALA A 104 6.14 -0.56 5.36
C ALA A 104 6.03 -1.92 4.66
N LYS A 105 7.15 -2.63 4.50
CA LYS A 105 7.25 -3.79 3.60
C LYS A 105 6.33 -4.95 3.96
N ALA A 106 6.11 -5.21 5.25
CA ALA A 106 5.27 -6.33 5.70
C ALA A 106 3.77 -6.01 5.71
N SER A 107 3.35 -4.86 5.16
CA SER A 107 1.95 -4.55 4.94
C SER A 107 1.45 -5.05 3.58
N PHE A 108 0.13 -5.15 3.41
CA PHE A 108 -0.47 -5.54 2.12
C PHE A 108 -0.05 -4.62 0.96
N ILE A 109 -0.16 -3.30 1.16
CA ILE A 109 0.35 -2.30 0.21
C ILE A 109 1.89 -2.33 0.10
N GLY A 110 2.56 -2.78 1.18
CA GLY A 110 3.95 -3.19 1.22
C GLY A 110 4.30 -4.11 0.06
N THR A 111 3.63 -5.26 0.02
CA THR A 111 3.80 -6.29 -0.99
C THR A 111 3.46 -5.80 -2.40
N ILE A 112 2.36 -5.06 -2.58
CA ILE A 112 1.96 -4.56 -3.91
C ILE A 112 3.01 -3.63 -4.50
N LEU A 113 3.52 -2.67 -3.72
CA LEU A 113 4.52 -1.72 -4.22
C LEU A 113 5.87 -2.41 -4.47
N GLU A 114 6.23 -3.44 -3.69
CA GLU A 114 7.42 -4.25 -3.95
C GLU A 114 7.28 -5.06 -5.26
N ASP A 115 6.12 -5.67 -5.50
CA ASP A 115 5.82 -6.41 -6.73
C ASP A 115 5.76 -5.52 -7.98
N ALA A 116 5.30 -4.29 -7.84
CA ALA A 116 5.35 -3.26 -8.90
C ALA A 116 6.73 -2.61 -9.04
N GLY A 117 7.66 -2.88 -8.12
CA GLY A 117 8.97 -2.25 -8.06
C GLY A 117 8.90 -0.73 -7.92
N LEU A 118 7.89 -0.22 -7.20
CA LEU A 118 7.72 1.20 -6.90
C LEU A 118 8.49 1.56 -5.62
N PRO A 119 9.35 2.59 -5.65
CA PRO A 119 10.14 2.97 -4.49
C PRO A 119 9.28 3.62 -3.39
N ARG A 120 9.82 3.64 -2.17
CA ARG A 120 9.20 4.24 -0.97
C ARG A 120 10.22 5.08 -0.20
N PRO A 121 9.77 6.02 0.66
CA PRO A 121 10.66 6.79 1.53
C PRO A 121 11.52 5.88 2.41
N ALA A 122 12.71 6.34 2.79
CA ALA A 122 13.73 5.49 3.40
C ALA A 122 13.27 4.83 4.71
N ASN A 123 12.57 5.59 5.55
CA ASN A 123 11.97 5.14 6.81
C ASN A 123 10.80 4.15 6.63
N GLN A 124 10.29 3.96 5.42
CA GLN A 124 9.19 3.02 5.09
C GLN A 124 9.70 1.71 4.47
N ARG A 125 11.02 1.55 4.31
CA ARG A 125 11.65 0.35 3.74
C ARG A 125 12.02 -0.71 4.80
N ILE A 126 11.42 -0.64 5.98
CA ILE A 126 11.64 -1.58 7.08
C ILE A 126 10.84 -2.88 6.88
N ASN A 127 11.36 -4.00 7.40
CA ASN A 127 10.68 -5.30 7.40
C ASN A 127 9.70 -5.40 8.58
N ASP A 128 8.75 -4.46 8.64
CA ASP A 128 7.68 -4.42 9.64
C ASP A 128 6.37 -3.97 8.94
N LEU A 129 5.25 -4.01 9.66
CA LEU A 129 3.96 -3.56 9.17
C LEU A 129 4.00 -2.06 8.82
N ALA A 130 4.63 -1.26 9.68
CA ALA A 130 4.70 0.18 9.50
C ALA A 130 5.74 0.84 10.41
N ALA A 131 6.23 2.01 10.01
CA ALA A 131 6.82 2.98 10.93
C ALA A 131 5.70 3.83 11.56
N GLU A 132 5.89 4.29 12.79
CA GLU A 132 4.97 5.22 13.46
C GLU A 132 5.72 6.52 13.77
N ILE A 133 5.11 7.63 13.37
CA ILE A 133 5.63 8.98 13.58
C ILE A 133 4.60 9.82 14.35
N SER A 134 5.05 10.89 14.99
CA SER A 134 4.16 11.88 15.57
C SER A 134 3.70 12.90 14.50
N PRO A 135 2.59 13.63 14.72
CA PRO A 135 2.13 14.66 13.78
C PRO A 135 3.16 15.78 13.51
N GLU A 136 4.07 16.03 14.45
CA GLU A 136 5.15 17.01 14.32
C GLU A 136 6.26 16.55 13.36
N LYS A 137 6.32 15.25 13.07
CA LYS A 137 7.30 14.62 12.16
C LYS A 137 6.70 14.25 10.81
N ILE A 138 5.60 14.91 10.42
CA ILE A 138 4.85 14.58 9.20
C ILE A 138 5.65 14.76 7.90
N ASP A 139 6.76 15.48 7.95
CA ASP A 139 7.77 15.55 6.88
C ASP A 139 8.41 14.19 6.56
N GLU A 140 8.51 13.30 7.55
CA GLU A 140 8.98 11.92 7.35
C GLU A 140 8.03 11.07 6.50
N ALA A 141 6.80 11.54 6.23
CA ALA A 141 5.84 10.87 5.35
C ALA A 141 6.00 11.26 3.87
N ASP A 142 6.82 12.28 3.55
CA ASP A 142 6.85 12.85 2.20
C ASP A 142 7.35 11.86 1.15
N GLY A 143 6.78 11.99 -0.04
CA GLY A 143 7.09 11.19 -1.22
C GLY A 143 6.73 11.96 -2.48
N ASP A 144 6.88 11.32 -3.63
CA ASP A 144 6.31 11.89 -4.86
C ASP A 144 4.79 11.73 -4.87
N TRP A 145 4.26 10.66 -4.27
CA TRP A 145 2.83 10.47 -4.03
C TRP A 145 2.58 10.05 -2.59
N ILE A 146 1.53 10.62 -2.00
CA ILE A 146 1.01 10.23 -0.69
C ILE A 146 -0.38 9.66 -0.90
N PHE A 147 -0.55 8.39 -0.58
CA PHE A 147 -1.87 7.77 -0.52
C PHE A 147 -2.33 7.70 0.92
N THR A 148 -3.51 8.23 1.20
CA THR A 148 -4.13 8.16 2.51
C THR A 148 -5.19 7.07 2.48
N GLY A 149 -5.14 6.13 3.43
CA GLY A 149 -6.16 5.09 3.58
C GLY A 149 -6.90 5.23 4.89
N VAL A 150 -8.23 5.26 4.83
CA VAL A 150 -9.09 5.38 6.00
C VAL A 150 -9.61 3.98 6.35
N TYR A 151 -9.01 3.32 7.33
CA TYR A 151 -9.60 2.12 7.96
C TYR A 151 -10.18 2.52 9.32
N GLY A 152 -11.51 2.49 9.43
CA GLY A 152 -12.27 2.87 10.63
C GLY A 152 -13.22 4.05 10.39
N ASP A 153 -13.92 4.48 11.45
CA ASP A 153 -14.83 5.63 11.39
C ASP A 153 -14.06 6.91 10.99
N PRO A 154 -14.40 7.57 9.86
CA PRO A 154 -13.79 8.83 9.45
C PRO A 154 -13.78 9.91 10.55
N LYS A 155 -14.77 9.90 11.44
CA LYS A 155 -14.87 10.83 12.58
C LYS A 155 -13.90 10.52 13.72
N ALA A 156 -13.43 9.27 13.82
CA ALA A 156 -12.45 8.83 14.80
C ALA A 156 -11.00 9.09 14.34
N ILE A 157 -10.83 9.63 13.14
CA ILE A 157 -9.55 9.71 12.46
C ILE A 157 -9.14 11.17 12.40
N SER A 158 -7.98 11.51 12.98
CA SER A 158 -7.48 12.89 13.06
C SER A 158 -6.90 13.39 11.72
N ARG A 159 -7.52 13.01 10.59
CA ARG A 159 -7.08 13.37 9.24
C ARG A 159 -7.15 14.87 9.01
N ASP A 160 -8.32 15.48 9.22
CA ASP A 160 -8.51 16.92 8.99
C ASP A 160 -7.51 17.73 9.81
N LYS A 161 -7.31 17.37 11.08
CA LYS A 161 -6.32 18.00 11.95
C LYS A 161 -4.88 17.86 11.43
N ALA A 162 -4.54 16.70 10.86
CA ALA A 162 -3.21 16.45 10.33
C ALA A 162 -2.99 17.16 8.99
N GLU A 163 -4.01 17.24 8.12
CA GLU A 163 -3.93 17.92 6.82
C GLU A 163 -4.03 19.46 6.97
N ASP A 164 -4.70 19.96 8.00
CA ASP A 164 -4.73 21.38 8.33
C ASP A 164 -3.39 21.92 8.87
N ASN A 165 -2.53 21.03 9.36
CA ASN A 165 -1.20 21.36 9.87
C ASN A 165 -0.34 22.05 8.81
N ALA A 166 0.32 23.15 9.18
CA ALA A 166 1.25 23.88 8.32
C ALA A 166 2.43 23.02 7.83
N LEU A 167 2.86 22.01 8.60
CA LEU A 167 3.89 21.05 8.19
C LEU A 167 3.40 20.16 7.05
N TRP A 168 2.16 19.69 7.10
CA TRP A 168 1.56 18.91 6.01
C TRP A 168 1.46 19.73 4.72
N LYS A 169 1.03 20.99 4.81
CA LYS A 169 0.97 21.92 3.67
C LYS A 169 2.34 22.21 3.04
N LYS A 170 3.44 21.92 3.75
CA LYS A 170 4.81 22.12 3.25
C LYS A 170 5.38 20.92 2.49
N LEU A 171 4.74 19.75 2.56
CA LEU A 171 5.21 18.53 1.89
C LEU A 171 5.28 18.71 0.37
N GLY A 172 6.28 18.08 -0.25
CA GLY A 172 6.51 18.11 -1.69
C GLY A 172 5.34 17.55 -2.47
N ALA A 173 4.80 16.39 -2.08
CA ALA A 173 3.60 15.81 -2.69
C ALA A 173 2.40 16.75 -2.60
N VAL A 174 2.18 17.36 -1.44
CA VAL A 174 1.03 18.26 -1.18
C VAL A 174 1.08 19.48 -2.08
N LYS A 175 2.23 20.15 -2.18
CA LYS A 175 2.43 21.29 -3.08
C LYS A 175 2.17 20.95 -4.56
N LYS A 176 2.36 19.69 -4.94
CA LYS A 176 2.12 19.18 -6.31
C LYS A 176 0.69 18.66 -6.52
N GLY A 177 -0.18 18.68 -5.52
CA GLY A 177 -1.54 18.12 -5.61
C GLY A 177 -1.57 16.59 -5.72
N GLN A 178 -0.54 15.93 -5.18
CA GLN A 178 -0.33 14.48 -5.22
C GLN A 178 -0.70 13.69 -3.94
N PRO A 179 -1.36 14.27 -2.91
CA PRO A 179 -2.12 13.47 -1.96
C PRO A 179 -3.36 12.89 -2.65
N LYS A 180 -3.61 11.59 -2.45
CA LYS A 180 -4.79 10.90 -2.95
C LYS A 180 -5.37 10.04 -1.85
N ASP A 181 -6.68 10.10 -1.69
CA ASP A 181 -7.39 9.16 -0.84
C ASP A 181 -7.56 7.85 -1.61
N ALA A 182 -7.06 6.76 -1.04
CA ALA A 182 -7.07 5.45 -1.69
C ALA A 182 -8.49 4.86 -1.86
N LEU A 183 -9.49 5.45 -1.19
CA LEU A 183 -10.89 5.00 -1.22
C LEU A 183 -11.81 5.86 -2.11
N THR A 184 -11.37 7.05 -2.52
CA THR A 184 -12.13 7.92 -3.44
C THR A 184 -11.36 8.06 -4.75
N GLY A 185 -11.51 7.03 -5.59
CA GLY A 185 -11.09 7.03 -6.99
C GLY A 185 -12.19 7.55 -7.90
#